data_AF-A0A7V9EJC0-F1
#
_entry.id   AF-A0A7V9EJC0-F1
#
_cell.length_a   1.000
_cell.length_b   1.000
_cell.length_c   1.000
_cell.angle_alpha   90.00
_cell.angle_beta   90.00
_cell.angle_gamma   90.00
#
_symmetry.space_group_name_H-M   'P 1'
#
loop_
_entity.id
_entity.type
_entity.pdbx_description
1 polymer ?
#
loop_
_entity_poly.entity_id
_entity_poly.type
_entity_poly.pdbx_seq_one_letter_code
_entity_poly.pdbx_strand_id
1 'polypeptide(L)'
;MTATVRGNRVYQVRLWAEDGGPVYSCTCPVGEEGLFCKHCVAVGLVFAGRDDEPGLPGTEDDGTTVDLRSYLHTQRKNTLVDLLLEQARDDDFLRGRLFLEAAKKSGASVDLDQFRTAIESVINVGDFVDYRSMYAYSSGIQDVIDSVERLLKEGHAAEVIELCEHALTCLEDALGRVDDSDGYMGGIKEQVCELHHRACVAGRPDPEALAKRLFEWELHSEWETFYGAAETYADVLGDEGLGVYRHLAEEVWAKVPAISSRDERERSHSGFRFNITHMMEALAGSRAISMRSWTSRAVISPTPSLR
;
A
#
# COMPACT_ATOMS: atom_id res chain seq x y z
N MET A 1 -15.63 15.91 -24.53
CA MET A 1 -15.29 17.26 -24.02
C MET A 1 -14.34 17.13 -22.85
N THR A 2 -13.38 18.04 -22.74
CA THR A 2 -12.40 18.09 -21.64
C THR A 2 -12.44 19.47 -21.01
N ALA A 3 -12.36 19.57 -19.69
CA ALA A 3 -12.35 20.82 -18.96
C ALA A 3 -11.51 20.73 -17.69
N THR A 4 -11.01 21.87 -17.25
CA THR A 4 -10.33 22.02 -15.97
C THR A 4 -11.29 22.65 -14.96
N VAL A 5 -11.52 21.97 -13.84
CA VAL A 5 -12.42 22.44 -12.77
C VAL A 5 -11.60 22.80 -11.54
N ARG A 6 -11.76 24.04 -11.04
CA ARG A 6 -11.11 24.51 -9.82
C ARG A 6 -11.96 24.20 -8.59
N GLY A 7 -11.38 23.49 -7.63
CA GLY A 7 -11.91 23.30 -6.27
C GLY A 7 -10.79 23.55 -5.25
N ASN A 8 -10.64 22.67 -4.25
CA ASN A 8 -9.48 22.71 -3.33
C ASN A 8 -8.14 22.44 -4.05
N ARG A 9 -8.19 21.78 -5.21
CA ARG A 9 -7.10 21.67 -6.19
C ARG A 9 -7.69 21.74 -7.60
N VAL A 10 -6.82 21.68 -8.61
CA VAL A 10 -7.21 21.69 -10.01
C VAL A 10 -7.50 20.26 -10.46
N TYR A 11 -8.69 20.02 -11.01
CA TYR A 11 -9.12 18.71 -11.48
C TYR A 11 -9.29 18.70 -13.00
N GLN A 12 -8.80 17.65 -13.65
CA GLN A 12 -9.05 17.39 -15.06
C GLN A 12 -10.30 16.53 -15.21
N VAL A 13 -11.23 16.96 -16.06
CA VAL A 13 -12.51 16.30 -16.29
C VAL A 13 -12.66 16.03 -17.78
N ARG A 14 -13.01 14.80 -18.13
CA ARG A 14 -13.47 14.41 -19.46
C ARG A 14 -14.90 13.88 -19.36
N LEU A 15 -15.73 14.29 -20.29
CA LEU A 15 -17.10 13.80 -20.48
C LEU A 15 -17.30 13.47 -21.95
N TRP A 16 -17.89 12.33 -22.27
CA TRP A 16 -18.23 11.97 -23.64
C TRP A 16 -19.52 11.14 -23.65
N ALA A 17 -20.11 11.02 -24.84
CA ALA A 17 -21.26 10.16 -25.04
C ALA A 17 -20.78 8.85 -25.67
N GLU A 18 -21.20 7.73 -25.08
CA GLU A 18 -20.96 6.39 -25.59
C GLU A 18 -22.22 5.57 -25.31
N ASP A 19 -22.67 4.76 -26.27
CA ASP A 19 -23.90 3.94 -26.16
C ASP A 19 -25.16 4.67 -25.65
N GLY A 20 -25.26 5.97 -25.93
CA GLY A 20 -26.40 6.81 -25.51
C GLY A 20 -26.37 7.26 -24.05
N GLY A 21 -25.28 6.99 -23.31
CA GLY A 21 -25.06 7.44 -21.94
C GLY A 21 -23.86 8.38 -21.78
N PRO A 22 -23.83 9.21 -20.72
CA PRO A 22 -22.66 10.01 -20.39
C PRO A 22 -21.58 9.13 -19.75
N VAL A 23 -20.44 9.03 -20.39
CA VAL A 23 -19.21 8.45 -19.84
C VAL A 23 -18.29 9.58 -19.41
N TYR A 24 -17.48 9.33 -18.39
CA TYR A 24 -16.68 10.36 -17.76
C TYR A 24 -15.35 9.82 -17.24
N SER A 25 -14.43 10.76 -17.02
CA SER A 25 -13.21 10.56 -16.25
C SER A 25 -12.94 11.86 -15.51
N CYS A 26 -12.62 11.79 -14.23
CA CYS A 26 -12.24 12.96 -13.46
C CYS A 26 -11.11 12.58 -12.50
N THR A 27 -10.05 13.39 -12.44
CA THR A 27 -8.90 13.21 -11.52
C THR A 27 -9.24 13.62 -10.08
N CYS A 28 -10.52 13.61 -9.72
CA CYS A 28 -10.97 13.81 -8.36
C CYS A 28 -11.30 12.44 -7.76
N PRO A 29 -11.18 12.25 -6.45
CA PRO A 29 -11.30 10.94 -5.80
C PRO A 29 -12.61 10.22 -6.14
N VAL A 30 -13.74 10.95 -6.08
CA VAL A 30 -15.06 10.40 -6.47
C VAL A 30 -15.06 9.90 -7.91
N GLY A 31 -14.37 10.60 -8.81
CA GLY A 31 -14.23 10.22 -10.22
C GLY A 31 -13.29 9.04 -10.45
N GLU A 32 -12.24 8.90 -9.64
CA GLU A 32 -11.29 7.78 -9.68
C GLU A 32 -11.90 6.49 -9.13
N GLU A 33 -12.82 6.60 -8.16
CA GLU A 33 -13.65 5.50 -7.66
C GLU A 33 -14.76 5.06 -8.65
N GLY A 34 -14.85 5.71 -9.82
CA GLY A 34 -15.87 5.40 -10.81
C GLY A 34 -17.28 5.85 -10.40
N LEU A 35 -17.38 6.92 -9.60
CA LEU A 35 -18.64 7.61 -9.29
C LEU A 35 -18.75 8.97 -10.01
N PHE A 36 -19.97 9.30 -10.46
CA PHE A 36 -20.22 10.51 -11.22
C PHE A 36 -20.15 11.75 -10.31
N CYS A 37 -18.99 12.41 -10.29
CA CYS A 37 -18.71 13.47 -9.34
C CYS A 37 -19.35 14.82 -9.68
N LYS A 38 -19.37 15.73 -8.70
CA LYS A 38 -19.83 17.13 -8.89
C LYS A 38 -19.06 17.91 -9.95
N HIS A 39 -17.79 17.56 -10.20
CA HIS A 39 -17.01 18.21 -11.25
C HIS A 39 -17.50 17.79 -12.65
N CYS A 40 -17.89 16.52 -12.83
CA CYS A 40 -18.56 16.06 -14.04
C CYS A 40 -19.91 16.79 -14.23
N VAL A 41 -20.68 16.97 -13.17
CA VAL A 41 -21.93 17.76 -13.21
C VAL A 41 -21.65 19.21 -13.63
N ALA A 42 -20.65 19.86 -13.03
CA ALA A 42 -20.28 21.24 -13.34
C ALA A 42 -19.90 21.42 -14.81
N VAL A 43 -19.10 20.51 -15.37
CA VAL A 43 -18.74 20.53 -16.79
C VAL A 43 -19.97 20.27 -17.65
N GLY A 44 -20.79 19.28 -17.33
CA GLY A 44 -22.04 19.00 -18.05
C GLY A 44 -22.98 20.20 -18.10
N LEU A 45 -23.14 20.93 -16.98
CA LEU A 45 -23.99 22.12 -16.90
C LEU A 45 -23.44 23.30 -17.71
N VAL A 46 -22.12 23.54 -17.66
CA VAL A 46 -21.48 24.58 -18.48
C VAL A 46 -21.67 24.31 -19.96
N PHE A 47 -21.62 23.05 -20.38
CA PHE A 47 -21.82 22.67 -21.77
C PHE A 47 -23.29 22.64 -22.18
N ALA A 48 -24.20 22.22 -21.30
CA ALA A 48 -25.65 22.23 -21.55
C ALA A 48 -26.24 23.66 -21.57
N GLY A 49 -25.61 24.60 -20.87
CA GLY A 49 -26.01 26.02 -20.85
C GLY A 49 -25.54 26.84 -22.05
N ARG A 50 -24.96 26.23 -23.10
CA ARG A 50 -24.44 26.94 -24.29
C ARG A 50 -25.48 27.23 -25.38
N ASP A 51 -26.74 26.88 -25.17
CA ASP A 51 -27.79 27.06 -26.19
C ASP A 51 -28.49 28.43 -26.20
N ASP A 52 -28.12 29.42 -25.35
CA ASP A 52 -28.92 30.66 -25.23
C ASP A 52 -28.19 32.02 -25.10
N GLU A 53 -26.89 32.19 -25.35
CA GLU A 53 -26.30 33.56 -25.45
C GLU A 53 -25.25 33.75 -26.56
N PRO A 54 -25.21 34.94 -27.23
CA PRO A 54 -24.20 35.26 -28.23
C PRO A 54 -22.81 35.43 -27.59
N GLY A 55 -21.93 34.47 -27.90
CA GLY A 55 -20.48 34.46 -27.78
C GLY A 55 -19.79 35.62 -27.05
N LEU A 56 -19.45 35.41 -25.78
CA LEU A 56 -18.16 35.89 -25.28
C LEU A 56 -17.05 35.15 -26.06
N PRO A 57 -15.94 35.81 -26.42
CA PRO A 57 -14.84 35.14 -27.11
C PRO A 57 -14.38 33.99 -26.24
N GLY A 58 -14.73 32.77 -26.67
CA GLY A 58 -14.04 31.58 -26.20
C GLY A 58 -12.57 31.86 -26.47
N THR A 59 -11.75 31.78 -25.44
CA THR A 59 -10.32 31.59 -25.64
C THR A 59 -10.22 30.35 -26.50
N GLU A 60 -10.00 30.57 -27.80
CA GLU A 60 -9.58 29.53 -28.72
C GLU A 60 -8.33 28.94 -28.05
N ASP A 61 -8.50 27.73 -27.53
CA ASP A 61 -7.39 26.86 -27.21
C ASP A 61 -6.72 26.61 -28.57
N ASP A 62 -5.76 27.47 -28.90
CA ASP A 62 -4.84 27.31 -30.02
C ASP A 62 -4.17 25.95 -29.82
N GLY A 63 -4.74 24.95 -30.50
CA GLY A 63 -4.46 23.54 -30.38
C GLY A 63 -3.08 23.15 -30.91
N THR A 64 -2.04 23.78 -30.37
CA THR A 64 -0.69 23.26 -30.42
C THR A 64 -0.44 22.53 -29.11
N THR A 65 -1.03 21.34 -28.95
CA THR A 65 -0.55 20.41 -27.92
C THR A 65 0.88 20.02 -28.32
N VAL A 66 1.86 20.72 -27.74
CA VAL A 66 3.27 20.41 -27.93
C VAL A 66 3.47 18.94 -27.53
N ASP A 67 3.88 18.11 -28.49
CA ASP A 67 4.28 16.74 -28.19
C ASP A 67 5.62 16.78 -27.43
N LEU A 68 5.52 16.84 -26.10
CA LEU A 68 6.66 16.88 -25.19
C LEU A 68 7.59 15.70 -25.38
N ARG A 69 7.06 14.51 -25.70
CA ARG A 69 7.90 13.32 -25.90
C ARG A 69 8.77 13.48 -27.13
N SER A 70 8.17 13.89 -28.24
CA SER A 70 8.92 14.17 -29.48
C SER A 70 9.94 15.29 -29.27
N TYR A 71 9.57 16.37 -28.57
CA TYR A 71 10.50 17.44 -28.22
C TYR A 71 11.69 16.94 -27.37
N LEU A 72 11.44 16.18 -26.31
CA LEU A 72 12.50 15.62 -25.45
C LEU A 72 13.45 14.70 -26.22
N HIS A 73 12.94 13.95 -27.22
CA HIS A 73 13.80 13.13 -28.10
C HIS A 73 14.74 13.96 -28.98
N THR A 74 14.43 15.24 -29.24
CA THR A 74 15.33 16.14 -29.98
C THR A 74 16.41 16.78 -29.11
N GLN A 75 16.29 16.69 -27.77
CA GLN A 75 17.24 17.32 -26.86
C GLN A 75 18.56 16.56 -26.77
N ARG A 76 19.63 17.29 -26.44
CA ARG A 76 20.93 16.67 -26.16
C ARG A 76 20.86 15.89 -24.85
N LYS A 77 21.61 14.78 -24.76
CA LYS A 77 21.68 13.94 -23.57
C LYS A 77 21.95 14.73 -22.29
N ASN A 78 22.91 15.66 -22.30
CA ASN A 78 23.24 16.45 -21.11
C ASN A 78 22.07 17.34 -20.67
N THR A 79 21.32 17.92 -21.61
CA THR A 79 20.11 18.70 -21.29
C THR A 79 19.06 17.84 -20.61
N LEU A 80 18.87 16.59 -21.06
CA LEU A 80 17.95 15.66 -20.39
C LEU A 80 18.44 15.25 -19.00
N VAL A 81 19.75 15.04 -18.83
CA VAL A 81 20.36 14.74 -17.52
C VAL A 81 20.17 15.91 -16.56
N ASP A 82 20.45 17.14 -17.00
CA ASP A 82 20.31 18.33 -16.17
C ASP A 82 18.86 18.54 -15.73
N LEU A 83 17.89 18.38 -16.65
CA LEU A 83 16.45 18.43 -16.32
C LEU A 83 16.04 17.38 -15.30
N LEU A 84 16.56 16.15 -15.41
CA LEU A 84 16.27 15.08 -14.45
C LEU A 84 16.90 15.37 -13.08
N LEU A 85 18.12 15.88 -13.05
CA LEU A 85 18.81 16.26 -11.81
C LEU A 85 18.15 17.45 -11.14
N GLU A 86 17.64 18.42 -11.90
CA GLU A 86 16.84 19.53 -11.38
C GLU A 86 15.55 19.02 -10.76
N GLN A 87 14.78 18.17 -11.45
CA GLN A 87 13.57 17.59 -10.89
C GLN A 87 13.84 16.75 -9.64
N ALA A 88 14.95 16.00 -9.60
CA ALA A 88 15.34 15.19 -8.45
C ALA A 88 15.82 16.03 -7.24
N ARG A 89 16.09 17.33 -7.38
CA ARG A 89 16.40 18.17 -6.21
C ARG A 89 15.20 18.31 -5.30
N ASP A 90 14.02 18.46 -5.91
CA ASP A 90 12.77 18.74 -5.20
C ASP A 90 11.89 17.49 -5.01
N ASP A 91 12.25 16.36 -5.62
CA ASP A 91 11.55 15.08 -5.52
C ASP A 91 12.47 14.01 -4.91
N ASP A 92 12.27 13.74 -3.62
CA ASP A 92 13.11 12.81 -2.86
C ASP A 92 12.99 11.36 -3.36
N PHE A 93 11.81 10.95 -3.84
CA PHE A 93 11.59 9.61 -4.39
C PHE A 93 12.27 9.43 -5.74
N LEU A 94 12.16 10.43 -6.62
CA LEU A 94 12.88 10.41 -7.89
C LEU A 94 14.39 10.34 -7.67
N ARG A 95 14.92 11.16 -6.75
CA ARG A 95 16.35 11.17 -6.42
C ARG A 95 16.79 9.81 -5.87
N GLY A 96 16.09 9.29 -4.87
CA GLY A 96 16.39 7.99 -4.27
C GLY A 96 16.35 6.86 -5.31
N ARG A 97 15.37 6.87 -6.22
CA ARG A 97 15.27 5.88 -7.29
C ARG A 97 16.45 5.96 -8.26
N LEU A 98 16.83 7.15 -8.70
CA LEU A 98 18.01 7.33 -9.56
C LEU A 98 19.28 6.82 -8.88
N PHE A 99 19.42 7.01 -7.56
CA PHE A 99 20.51 6.44 -6.77
C PHE A 99 20.45 4.91 -6.73
N LEU A 100 19.28 4.31 -6.47
CA LEU A 100 19.08 2.85 -6.48
C LEU A 100 19.46 2.24 -7.83
N GLU A 101 19.00 2.82 -8.92
CA GLU A 101 19.34 2.36 -10.27
C GLU A 101 20.83 2.50 -10.59
N ALA A 102 21.46 3.60 -10.18
CA ALA A 102 22.88 3.83 -10.38
C ALA A 102 23.73 2.84 -9.58
N ALA A 103 23.36 2.61 -8.32
CA ALA A 103 24.04 1.69 -7.42
C ALA A 103 23.90 0.22 -7.87
N LYS A 104 22.71 -0.19 -8.33
CA LYS A 104 22.49 -1.52 -8.93
C LYS A 104 23.41 -1.78 -10.12
N LYS A 105 23.73 -0.74 -10.91
CA LYS A 105 24.68 -0.84 -12.03
C LYS A 105 26.15 -0.86 -11.59
N SER A 106 26.49 -0.24 -10.47
CA SER A 106 27.86 -0.18 -9.95
C SER A 106 28.18 -1.25 -8.89
N GLY A 107 27.17 -1.96 -8.39
CA GLY A 107 27.30 -2.92 -7.28
C GLY A 107 27.47 -2.25 -5.91
N ALA A 108 27.15 -0.96 -5.78
CA ALA A 108 27.22 -0.24 -4.52
C ALA A 108 26.02 -0.54 -3.62
N SER A 109 26.22 -0.50 -2.30
CA SER A 109 25.12 -0.49 -1.33
C SER A 109 24.38 0.84 -1.39
N VAL A 110 23.07 0.82 -1.15
CA VAL A 110 22.23 2.02 -1.18
C VAL A 110 21.74 2.35 0.21
N ASP A 111 21.84 3.62 0.56
CA ASP A 111 21.25 4.18 1.76
C ASP A 111 19.80 4.61 1.47
N LEU A 112 18.87 4.11 2.28
CA LEU A 112 17.44 4.38 2.16
C LEU A 112 16.98 5.57 3.01
N ASP A 113 17.88 6.23 3.74
CA ASP A 113 17.54 7.31 4.67
C ASP A 113 16.76 8.46 4.03
N GLN A 114 17.00 8.72 2.74
CA GLN A 114 16.23 9.71 2.02
C GLN A 114 14.75 9.30 1.85
N PHE A 115 14.49 8.04 1.51
CA PHE A 115 13.13 7.53 1.39
C PHE A 115 12.44 7.51 2.75
N ARG A 116 13.17 7.10 3.80
CA ARG A 116 12.68 7.13 5.19
C ARG A 116 12.27 8.54 5.59
N THR A 117 13.13 9.53 5.35
CA THR A 117 12.85 10.95 5.62
C THR A 117 11.60 11.43 4.87
N ALA A 118 11.45 11.05 3.60
CA ALA A 118 10.28 11.43 2.80
C ALA A 118 8.99 10.80 3.34
N ILE A 119 9.03 9.50 3.69
CA ILE A 119 7.91 8.78 4.33
C ILE A 119 7.53 9.45 5.65
N GLU A 120 8.49 9.68 6.53
CA GLU A 120 8.29 10.34 7.83
C GLU A 120 7.69 11.74 7.65
N SER A 121 8.17 12.53 6.69
CA SER A 121 7.70 13.91 6.48
C SER A 121 6.22 14.02 6.11
N VAL A 122 5.67 12.95 5.52
CA VAL A 122 4.27 12.90 5.08
C VAL A 122 3.40 12.21 6.13
N ILE A 123 3.88 11.14 6.76
CA ILE A 123 3.10 10.37 7.73
C ILE A 123 3.13 11.03 9.12
N ASN A 124 4.28 11.52 9.58
CA ASN A 124 4.40 12.07 10.92
C ASN A 124 3.83 13.48 10.99
N VAL A 125 2.68 13.60 11.64
CA VAL A 125 2.02 14.88 11.87
C VAL A 125 2.53 15.50 13.16
N GLY A 126 2.95 16.77 13.08
CA GLY A 126 3.40 17.52 14.26
C GLY A 126 2.25 17.89 15.19
N ASP A 127 1.09 18.22 14.61
CA ASP A 127 -0.16 18.52 15.31
C ASP A 127 -1.26 17.54 14.85
N PHE A 128 -2.32 17.42 15.65
CA PHE A 128 -3.47 16.55 15.35
C PHE A 128 -4.12 16.90 14.00
N VAL A 129 -4.38 15.89 13.16
CA VAL A 129 -5.10 16.05 11.89
C VAL A 129 -6.60 15.92 12.12
N ASP A 130 -7.34 17.00 11.90
CA ASP A 130 -8.79 17.01 12.03
C ASP A 130 -9.48 16.31 10.85
N TYR A 131 -10.71 15.87 11.07
CA TYR A 131 -11.55 15.18 10.08
C TYR A 131 -11.57 15.84 8.68
N ARG A 132 -11.58 17.18 8.57
CA ARG A 132 -11.64 17.86 7.26
C ARG A 132 -10.31 17.82 6.51
N SER A 133 -9.21 17.64 7.25
CA SER A 133 -7.85 17.57 6.74
C SER A 133 -7.41 16.14 6.42
N MET A 134 -8.12 15.13 6.96
CA MET A 134 -7.82 13.71 6.77
C MET A 134 -7.69 13.30 5.30
N TYR A 135 -8.57 13.80 4.42
CA TYR A 135 -8.49 13.46 2.99
C TYR A 135 -7.20 13.94 2.32
N ALA A 136 -6.77 15.18 2.60
CA ALA A 136 -5.55 15.73 2.01
C ALA A 136 -4.30 15.03 2.59
N TYR A 137 -4.35 14.70 3.88
CA TYR A 137 -3.32 13.95 4.58
C TYR A 137 -3.17 12.53 4.01
N SER A 138 -4.25 11.75 3.93
CA SER A 138 -4.23 10.38 3.41
C SER A 138 -3.83 10.33 1.93
N SER A 139 -4.23 11.32 1.12
CA SER A 139 -3.79 11.44 -0.27
C SER A 139 -2.28 11.63 -0.39
N GLY A 140 -1.65 12.42 0.50
CA GLY A 140 -0.20 12.59 0.52
C GLY A 140 0.52 11.27 0.84
N ILE A 141 0.00 10.50 1.79
CA ILE A 141 0.53 9.17 2.13
C ILE A 141 0.39 8.21 0.93
N GLN A 142 -0.73 8.29 0.20
CA GLN A 142 -0.95 7.47 -0.99
C GLN A 142 0.11 7.72 -2.07
N ASP A 143 0.44 8.99 -2.34
CA ASP A 143 1.46 9.37 -3.34
C ASP A 143 2.85 8.77 -3.00
N VAL A 144 3.16 8.70 -1.70
CA VAL A 144 4.37 8.06 -1.19
C VAL A 144 4.33 6.54 -1.41
N ILE A 145 3.21 5.88 -1.06
CA ILE A 145 3.05 4.43 -1.23
C ILE A 145 3.13 4.03 -2.71
N ASP A 146 2.52 4.80 -3.60
CA ASP A 146 2.59 4.58 -5.05
C ASP A 146 4.03 4.68 -5.57
N SER A 147 4.84 5.56 -4.96
CA SER A 147 6.26 5.69 -5.27
C SER A 147 7.07 4.48 -4.78
N VAL A 148 6.76 3.94 -3.60
CA VAL A 148 7.37 2.69 -3.10
C VAL A 148 6.95 1.48 -3.95
N GLU A 149 5.69 1.39 -4.37
CA GLU A 149 5.23 0.31 -5.26
C GLU A 149 5.96 0.34 -6.61
N ARG A 150 6.30 1.53 -7.11
CA ARG A 150 7.09 1.67 -8.34
C ARG A 150 8.47 1.05 -8.20
N LEU A 151 9.12 1.20 -7.05
CA LEU A 151 10.43 0.57 -6.79
C LEU A 151 10.32 -0.96 -6.86
N LEU A 152 9.22 -1.53 -6.39
CA LEU A 152 8.98 -2.98 -6.51
C LEU A 152 8.89 -3.39 -7.98
N LYS A 153 8.16 -2.63 -8.80
CA LYS A 153 8.04 -2.86 -10.26
C LYS A 153 9.40 -2.76 -10.97
N GLU A 154 10.33 -1.95 -10.45
CA GLU A 154 11.69 -1.77 -10.96
C GLU A 154 12.69 -2.82 -10.40
N GLY A 155 12.21 -3.73 -9.53
CA GLY A 155 12.96 -4.88 -9.03
C GLY A 155 13.87 -4.55 -7.83
N HIS A 156 13.43 -3.64 -6.97
CA HIS A 156 14.06 -3.26 -5.70
C HIS A 156 13.33 -3.88 -4.50
N ALA A 157 13.11 -5.20 -4.55
CA ALA A 157 12.23 -5.89 -3.59
C ALA A 157 12.76 -5.85 -2.16
N ALA A 158 14.07 -5.99 -1.95
CA ALA A 158 14.68 -5.95 -0.62
C ALA A 158 14.50 -4.56 0.02
N GLU A 159 14.71 -3.51 -0.75
CA GLU A 159 14.54 -2.14 -0.29
C GLU A 159 13.07 -1.81 0.01
N VAL A 160 12.14 -2.32 -0.80
CA VAL A 160 10.70 -2.15 -0.56
C VAL A 160 10.25 -2.83 0.73
N ILE A 161 10.79 -4.01 1.08
CA ILE A 161 10.51 -4.66 2.37
C ILE A 161 10.86 -3.70 3.52
N GLU A 162 12.08 -3.14 3.51
CA GLU A 162 12.53 -2.21 4.55
C GLU A 162 11.69 -0.92 4.60
N LEU A 163 11.33 -0.37 3.44
CA LEU A 163 10.51 0.85 3.37
C LEU A 163 9.07 0.63 3.83
N CYS A 164 8.48 -0.53 3.55
CA CYS A 164 7.17 -0.89 4.05
C CYS A 164 7.19 -1.10 5.58
N GLU A 165 8.18 -1.82 6.11
CA GLU A 165 8.35 -1.99 7.57
C GLU A 165 8.49 -0.63 8.26
N HIS A 166 9.28 0.29 7.69
CA HIS A 166 9.43 1.65 8.22
C HIS A 166 8.14 2.49 8.12
N ALA A 167 7.44 2.46 6.97
CA ALA A 167 6.18 3.15 6.81
C ALA A 167 5.11 2.67 7.80
N LEU A 168 5.04 1.36 8.07
CA LEU A 168 4.14 0.79 9.08
C LEU A 168 4.46 1.30 10.49
N THR A 169 5.73 1.49 10.84
CA THR A 169 6.11 2.11 12.13
C THR A 169 5.57 3.54 12.21
N CYS A 170 5.74 4.35 11.17
CA CYS A 170 5.20 5.70 11.15
C CYS A 170 3.66 5.70 11.20
N LEU A 171 3.00 4.75 10.53
CA LEU A 171 1.54 4.65 10.52
C LEU A 171 0.99 4.28 11.91
N GLU A 172 1.61 3.35 12.64
CA GLU A 172 1.19 3.02 14.01
C GLU A 172 1.32 4.21 14.96
N ASP A 173 2.41 4.98 14.84
CA ASP A 173 2.61 6.20 15.61
C ASP A 173 1.58 7.28 15.28
N ALA A 174 1.20 7.39 14.00
CA ALA A 174 0.23 8.36 13.51
C ALA A 174 -1.22 8.00 13.87
N LEU A 175 -1.58 6.70 13.88
CA LEU A 175 -2.93 6.21 14.19
C LEU A 175 -3.41 6.66 15.59
N GLY A 176 -2.49 6.83 16.54
CA GLY A 176 -2.81 7.39 17.87
C GLY A 176 -3.06 8.91 17.90
N ARG A 177 -2.92 9.61 16.77
CA ARG A 177 -2.88 11.08 16.66
C ARG A 177 -3.79 11.65 15.57
N VAL A 178 -4.68 10.85 15.01
CA VAL A 178 -5.58 11.25 13.91
C VAL A 178 -7.00 10.76 14.16
N ASP A 179 -7.99 11.50 13.64
CA ASP A 179 -9.39 11.06 13.62
C ASP A 179 -9.65 10.18 12.38
N ASP A 180 -9.38 8.88 12.49
CA ASP A 180 -9.60 7.90 11.42
C ASP A 180 -11.02 7.29 11.41
N SER A 181 -12.04 8.06 11.79
CA SER A 181 -13.42 7.53 11.84
C SER A 181 -13.95 7.02 10.49
N ASP A 182 -13.40 7.49 9.37
CA ASP A 182 -13.73 7.03 8.01
C ASP A 182 -12.83 5.87 7.53
N GLY A 183 -11.85 5.42 8.34
CA GLY A 183 -11.02 4.23 8.07
C GLY A 183 -9.96 4.38 6.97
N TYR A 184 -9.56 5.61 6.64
CA TYR A 184 -8.53 5.87 5.62
C TYR A 184 -7.18 5.28 6.03
N MET A 185 -6.76 5.49 7.28
CA MET A 185 -5.47 5.00 7.78
C MET A 185 -5.47 3.48 7.90
N GLY A 186 -6.59 2.89 8.30
CA GLY A 186 -6.80 1.44 8.26
C GLY A 186 -6.57 0.86 6.86
N GLY A 187 -7.21 1.43 5.83
CA GLY A 187 -7.05 0.99 4.44
C GLY A 187 -5.62 1.18 3.92
N ILE A 188 -4.97 2.29 4.26
CA ILE A 188 -3.56 2.53 3.93
C ILE A 188 -2.65 1.48 4.57
N LYS A 189 -2.84 1.18 5.87
CA LYS A 189 -2.07 0.15 6.59
C LYS A 189 -2.20 -1.21 5.91
N GLU A 190 -3.41 -1.61 5.54
CA GLU A 190 -3.67 -2.85 4.81
C GLU A 190 -2.94 -2.88 3.46
N GLN A 191 -2.98 -1.78 2.70
CA GLN A 191 -2.26 -1.65 1.44
C GLN A 191 -0.74 -1.79 1.62
N VAL A 192 -0.16 -1.17 2.67
CA VAL A 192 1.27 -1.30 2.95
C VAL A 192 1.63 -2.73 3.37
N CYS A 193 0.79 -3.40 4.14
CA CYS A 193 0.96 -4.82 4.47
C CYS A 193 0.93 -5.72 3.22
N GLU A 194 0.01 -5.46 2.27
CA GLU A 194 -0.06 -6.18 1.00
C GLU A 194 1.19 -5.94 0.15
N LEU A 195 1.64 -4.68 0.07
CA LEU A 195 2.86 -4.32 -0.66
C LEU A 195 4.10 -5.00 -0.06
N HIS A 196 4.18 -5.05 1.27
CA HIS A 196 5.24 -5.75 1.99
C HIS A 196 5.24 -7.25 1.65
N HIS A 197 4.07 -7.91 1.64
CA HIS A 197 3.96 -9.32 1.25
C HIS A 197 4.42 -9.55 -0.19
N ARG A 198 3.94 -8.75 -1.14
CA ARG A 198 4.36 -8.81 -2.55
C ARG A 198 5.87 -8.62 -2.71
N ALA A 199 6.47 -7.71 -1.95
CA ALA A 199 7.91 -7.50 -1.93
C ALA A 199 8.65 -8.70 -1.33
N CYS A 200 8.13 -9.31 -0.26
CA CYS A 200 8.65 -10.54 0.32
C CYS A 200 8.61 -11.72 -0.67
N VAL A 201 7.53 -11.89 -1.43
CA VAL A 201 7.42 -12.91 -2.48
C VAL A 201 8.48 -12.70 -3.58
N ALA A 202 8.69 -11.45 -4.00
CA ALA A 202 9.65 -11.11 -5.04
C ALA A 202 11.12 -11.20 -4.56
N GLY A 203 11.39 -10.74 -3.34
CA GLY A 203 12.72 -10.61 -2.77
C GLY A 203 13.23 -11.89 -2.09
N ARG A 204 12.32 -12.78 -1.67
CA ARG A 204 12.62 -14.03 -0.96
C ARG A 204 13.61 -13.81 0.20
N PRO A 205 13.25 -12.98 1.20
CA PRO A 205 14.10 -12.75 2.35
C PRO A 205 14.33 -14.06 3.13
N ASP A 206 15.30 -14.06 4.03
CA ASP A 206 15.53 -15.18 4.94
C ASP A 206 14.25 -15.49 5.74
N PRO A 207 13.71 -16.72 5.64
CA PRO A 207 12.40 -17.06 6.21
C PRO A 207 12.40 -17.02 7.74
N GLU A 208 13.51 -17.39 8.41
CA GLU A 208 13.58 -17.32 9.86
C GLU A 208 13.64 -15.88 10.38
N ALA A 209 14.43 -15.03 9.74
CA ALA A 209 14.53 -13.61 10.08
C ALA A 209 13.20 -12.89 9.83
N LEU A 210 12.52 -13.19 8.72
CA LEU A 210 11.19 -12.64 8.45
C LEU A 210 10.16 -13.13 9.49
N ALA A 211 10.15 -14.42 9.83
CA ALA A 211 9.26 -14.98 10.84
C ALA A 211 9.41 -14.28 12.20
N LYS A 212 10.65 -14.04 12.65
CA LYS A 212 10.94 -13.32 13.90
C LYS A 212 10.38 -11.90 13.87
N ARG A 213 10.60 -11.16 12.78
CA ARG A 213 10.09 -9.79 12.65
C ARG A 213 8.56 -9.74 12.65
N LEU A 214 7.91 -10.57 11.81
CA LEU A 214 6.45 -10.63 11.74
C LEU A 214 5.81 -11.01 13.08
N PHE A 215 6.42 -11.98 13.78
CA PHE A 215 5.97 -12.38 15.12
C PHE A 215 6.04 -11.22 16.12
N GLU A 216 7.18 -10.51 16.18
CA GLU A 216 7.35 -9.38 17.09
C GLU A 216 6.34 -8.27 16.82
N TRP A 217 6.09 -7.96 15.54
CA TRP A 217 5.08 -6.99 15.13
C TRP A 217 3.67 -7.41 15.55
N GLU A 218 3.21 -8.58 15.13
CA GLU A 218 1.85 -9.04 15.41
C GLU A 218 1.62 -9.20 16.92
N LEU A 219 2.65 -9.53 17.70
CA LEU A 219 2.54 -9.68 19.15
C LEU A 219 2.31 -8.34 19.86
N HIS A 220 3.02 -7.30 19.43
CA HIS A 220 3.08 -6.02 20.14
C HIS A 220 2.23 -4.91 19.51
N SER A 221 1.74 -5.09 18.29
CA SER A 221 0.93 -4.08 17.61
C SER A 221 -0.36 -3.79 18.40
N GLU A 222 -0.60 -2.51 18.64
CA GLU A 222 -1.87 -1.99 19.19
C GLU A 222 -2.93 -1.79 18.10
N TRP A 223 -2.52 -1.86 16.82
CA TRP A 223 -3.34 -1.58 15.65
C TRP A 223 -3.48 -2.79 14.72
N GLU A 224 -3.22 -3.99 15.22
CA GLU A 224 -3.36 -5.26 14.48
C GLU A 224 -2.53 -5.28 13.18
N THR A 225 -1.35 -4.65 13.20
CA THR A 225 -0.39 -4.70 12.09
C THR A 225 0.16 -6.12 11.95
N PHE A 226 0.16 -6.62 10.71
CA PHE A 226 0.47 -8.03 10.40
C PHE A 226 -0.42 -9.07 11.12
N TYR A 227 -1.64 -8.72 11.49
CA TYR A 227 -2.58 -9.69 12.04
C TYR A 227 -2.77 -10.91 11.11
N GLY A 228 -2.60 -12.12 11.66
CA GLY A 228 -2.64 -13.36 10.90
C GLY A 228 -1.39 -13.61 10.04
N ALA A 229 -0.22 -13.09 10.42
CA ALA A 229 0.99 -13.16 9.61
C ALA A 229 1.36 -14.60 9.22
N ALA A 230 1.20 -15.55 10.14
CA ALA A 230 1.54 -16.95 9.89
C ALA A 230 0.73 -17.57 8.72
N GLU A 231 -0.51 -17.13 8.48
CA GLU A 231 -1.31 -17.59 7.35
C GLU A 231 -0.97 -16.79 6.09
N THR A 232 -0.98 -15.46 6.18
CA THR A 232 -0.76 -14.55 5.05
C THR A 232 0.62 -14.74 4.41
N TYR A 233 1.66 -15.00 5.22
CA TYR A 233 3.05 -15.16 4.75
C TYR A 233 3.49 -16.62 4.60
N ALA A 234 2.58 -17.59 4.69
CA ALA A 234 2.92 -19.01 4.62
C ALA A 234 3.70 -19.40 3.34
N ASP A 235 3.40 -18.73 2.22
CA ASP A 235 4.04 -18.92 0.92
C ASP A 235 5.49 -18.41 0.86
N VAL A 236 5.84 -17.41 1.67
CA VAL A 236 7.20 -16.88 1.79
C VAL A 236 7.99 -17.57 2.90
N LEU A 237 7.35 -17.83 4.05
CA LEU A 237 8.00 -18.42 5.22
C LEU A 237 8.34 -19.91 5.02
N GLY A 238 7.49 -20.64 4.31
CA GLY A 238 7.60 -22.09 4.21
C GLY A 238 7.61 -22.79 5.57
N ASP A 239 7.97 -24.08 5.58
CA ASP A 239 7.99 -24.87 6.82
C ASP A 239 9.03 -24.37 7.84
N GLU A 240 10.15 -23.83 7.36
CA GLU A 240 11.26 -23.33 8.20
C GLU A 240 10.84 -22.07 8.98
N GLY A 241 10.38 -21.03 8.28
CA GLY A 241 9.92 -19.80 8.91
C GLY A 241 8.68 -20.01 9.79
N LEU A 242 7.73 -20.84 9.34
CA LEU A 242 6.54 -21.18 10.15
C LEU A 242 6.91 -21.99 11.40
N GLY A 243 7.96 -22.82 11.34
CA GLY A 243 8.51 -23.52 12.49
C GLY A 243 9.04 -22.55 13.54
N VAL A 244 9.83 -21.55 13.11
CA VAL A 244 10.35 -20.48 13.98
C VAL A 244 9.20 -19.66 14.58
N TYR A 245 8.26 -19.19 13.75
CA TYR A 245 7.10 -18.41 14.21
C TYR A 245 6.32 -19.19 15.29
N ARG A 246 6.03 -20.47 15.04
CA ARG A 246 5.31 -21.33 15.99
C ARG A 246 6.07 -21.49 17.31
N HIS A 247 7.39 -21.71 17.25
CA HIS A 247 8.20 -21.87 18.44
C HIS A 247 8.15 -20.63 19.34
N LEU A 248 8.27 -19.43 18.75
CA LEU A 248 8.18 -18.16 19.48
C LEU A 248 6.80 -17.97 20.11
N ALA A 249 5.72 -18.22 19.35
CA ALA A 249 4.36 -18.14 19.86
C ALA A 249 4.11 -19.11 21.03
N GLU A 250 4.57 -20.36 20.92
CA GLU A 250 4.45 -21.36 21.99
C GLU A 250 5.26 -20.97 23.24
N GLU A 251 6.46 -20.39 23.08
CA GLU A 251 7.29 -19.93 24.20
C GLU A 251 6.61 -18.78 24.96
N VAL A 252 6.04 -17.81 24.24
CA VAL A 252 5.30 -16.69 24.84
C VAL A 252 4.02 -17.22 25.49
N TRP A 253 3.25 -18.06 24.81
CA TRP A 253 2.00 -18.64 25.32
C TRP A 253 2.20 -19.42 26.62
N ALA A 254 3.28 -20.18 26.75
CA ALA A 254 3.61 -20.91 27.97
C ALA A 254 3.76 -20.00 29.21
N LYS A 255 4.06 -18.71 29.03
CA LYS A 255 4.19 -17.71 30.09
C LYS A 255 2.86 -17.00 30.39
N VAL A 256 1.84 -17.16 29.55
CA VAL A 256 0.52 -16.52 29.70
C VAL A 256 -0.32 -17.29 30.72
N PRO A 257 -0.75 -16.68 31.84
CA PRO A 257 -1.55 -17.38 32.85
C PRO A 257 -2.90 -17.88 32.31
N ALA A 258 -3.34 -19.04 32.77
CA ALA A 258 -4.68 -19.55 32.49
C ALA A 258 -5.75 -18.66 33.15
N ILE A 259 -6.82 -18.33 32.42
CA ILE A 259 -7.90 -17.47 32.94
C ILE A 259 -8.75 -18.28 33.92
N SER A 260 -8.90 -17.81 35.15
CA SER A 260 -9.91 -18.33 36.08
C SER A 260 -11.26 -17.64 35.84
N SER A 261 -12.37 -18.32 36.14
CA SER A 261 -13.73 -17.75 36.00
C SER A 261 -14.00 -16.55 36.91
N ARG A 262 -13.05 -16.18 37.78
CA ARG A 262 -13.14 -15.02 38.68
C ARG A 262 -12.46 -13.77 38.09
N ASP A 263 -11.57 -13.96 37.11
CA ASP A 263 -10.79 -12.91 36.44
C ASP A 263 -11.49 -12.41 35.17
N GLU A 264 -12.73 -12.84 34.91
CA GLU A 264 -13.53 -12.41 33.75
C GLU A 264 -13.78 -10.89 33.70
N ARG A 265 -13.62 -10.18 34.83
CA ARG A 265 -13.75 -8.72 34.92
C ARG A 265 -12.43 -7.96 34.74
N GLU A 266 -11.28 -8.63 34.84
CA GLU A 266 -9.98 -8.11 34.42
C GLU A 266 -9.69 -8.42 32.94
N ARG A 267 -10.71 -8.89 32.21
CA ARG A 267 -10.68 -8.98 30.76
C ARG A 267 -10.53 -7.58 30.16
N SER A 268 -9.78 -7.51 29.06
CA SER A 268 -9.96 -6.60 27.90
C SER A 268 -8.87 -5.55 27.61
N HIS A 269 -7.85 -5.32 28.44
CA HIS A 269 -6.97 -4.14 28.25
C HIS A 269 -5.50 -4.41 27.90
N SER A 270 -5.14 -5.57 27.36
CA SER A 270 -3.80 -5.71 26.79
C SER A 270 -3.88 -6.40 25.44
N GLY A 271 -3.69 -5.62 24.37
CA GLY A 271 -3.62 -6.11 22.98
C GLY A 271 -2.71 -7.34 22.86
N PHE A 272 -1.62 -7.36 23.63
CA PHE A 272 -0.72 -8.50 23.79
C PHE A 272 -1.42 -9.85 24.01
N ARG A 273 -2.36 -9.94 24.97
CA ARG A 273 -3.01 -11.23 25.28
C ARG A 273 -3.95 -11.65 24.15
N PHE A 274 -4.64 -10.68 23.55
CA PHE A 274 -5.51 -10.91 22.40
C PHE A 274 -4.67 -11.46 21.23
N ASN A 275 -3.59 -10.76 20.88
CA ASN A 275 -2.68 -11.12 19.79
C ASN A 275 -2.12 -12.55 19.96
N ILE A 276 -1.52 -12.87 21.11
CA ILE A 276 -0.96 -14.21 21.33
C ILE A 276 -2.00 -15.32 21.33
N THR A 277 -3.23 -15.04 21.81
CA THR A 277 -4.32 -16.02 21.76
C THR A 277 -4.71 -16.31 20.31
N HIS A 278 -4.88 -15.27 19.50
CA HIS A 278 -5.22 -15.38 18.09
C HIS A 278 -4.15 -16.15 17.30
N MET A 279 -2.87 -15.83 17.51
CA MET A 279 -1.75 -16.55 16.89
C MET A 279 -1.83 -18.06 17.16
N MET A 280 -2.08 -18.44 18.42
CA MET A 280 -2.17 -19.85 18.81
C MET A 280 -3.37 -20.55 18.19
N GLU A 281 -4.51 -19.86 18.06
CA GLU A 281 -5.70 -20.37 17.37
C GLU A 281 -5.43 -20.61 15.88
N ALA A 282 -4.83 -19.64 15.18
CA ALA A 282 -4.44 -19.76 13.78
C ALA A 282 -3.43 -20.90 13.54
N LEU A 283 -2.44 -21.03 14.41
CA LEU A 283 -1.44 -22.11 14.39
C LEU A 283 -2.02 -23.49 14.68
N ALA A 284 -3.14 -23.58 15.41
CA ALA A 284 -3.88 -24.82 15.64
C ALA A 284 -4.78 -25.18 14.44
N GLY A 285 -5.43 -24.18 13.83
CA GLY A 285 -6.23 -24.35 12.62
C GLY A 285 -5.43 -24.91 11.43
N SER A 286 -4.22 -24.40 11.22
CA SER A 286 -3.31 -24.87 10.16
C SER A 286 -2.90 -26.35 10.31
N ARG A 287 -2.72 -26.86 11.54
CA ARG A 287 -2.46 -28.29 11.81
C ARG A 287 -3.65 -29.17 11.38
N ALA A 288 -4.88 -28.73 11.61
CA ALA A 288 -6.08 -29.49 11.27
C ALA A 288 -6.27 -29.61 9.74
N ILE A 289 -5.82 -28.62 8.97
CA ILE A 289 -5.87 -28.63 7.49
C ILE A 289 -4.77 -29.53 6.92
N SER A 290 -3.54 -29.45 7.45
CA SER A 290 -2.41 -30.30 7.04
C SER A 290 -2.62 -31.80 7.32
N MET A 291 -3.26 -32.16 8.44
CA MET A 291 -3.61 -33.57 8.72
C MET A 291 -4.74 -34.11 7.81
N ARG A 292 -5.62 -33.25 7.27
CA ARG A 292 -6.68 -33.65 6.32
C ARG A 292 -6.15 -33.84 4.90
N SER A 293 -5.12 -33.10 4.49
CA SER A 293 -4.50 -33.26 3.17
C SER A 293 -3.64 -34.53 3.07
N TRP A 294 -3.03 -34.97 4.17
CA TRP A 294 -2.28 -36.25 4.23
C TRP A 294 -3.17 -37.50 4.25
N THR A 295 -4.40 -37.41 4.75
CA THR A 295 -5.31 -38.57 4.84
C THR A 295 -6.05 -38.88 3.54
N SER A 296 -5.97 -38.03 2.51
CA SER A 296 -6.65 -38.26 1.21
C SER A 296 -5.79 -38.97 0.15
N ARG A 297 -4.57 -39.44 0.46
CA ARG A 297 -3.69 -40.14 -0.50
C ARG A 297 -3.53 -41.64 -0.26
N ALA A 298 -4.48 -42.29 0.40
CA ALA A 298 -4.51 -43.74 0.56
C ALA A 298 -5.87 -44.34 0.17
N VAL A 299 -6.15 -44.44 -1.15
CA VAL A 299 -7.14 -45.39 -1.68
C VAL A 299 -6.56 -46.09 -2.92
N ILE A 300 -5.87 -47.19 -2.64
CA ILE A 300 -5.95 -48.52 -3.28
C ILE A 300 -6.08 -48.55 -4.81
N SER A 301 -4.99 -48.99 -5.47
CA SER A 301 -4.97 -49.51 -6.84
C SER A 301 -5.53 -50.95 -6.88
N PRO A 302 -6.25 -51.36 -7.94
CA PRO A 302 -6.74 -52.73 -8.08
C PRO A 302 -5.65 -53.63 -8.72
N THR A 303 -5.37 -54.77 -8.09
CA THR A 303 -4.61 -55.87 -8.68
C THR A 303 -5.50 -56.72 -9.60
N PRO A 304 -5.03 -57.14 -10.80
CA PRO A 304 -5.74 -58.10 -11.62
C PRO A 304 -5.34 -59.53 -11.23
N SER A 305 -6.31 -60.36 -10.88
CA SER A 305 -6.09 -61.80 -10.74
C SER A 305 -6.36 -62.50 -12.08
N LEU A 306 -5.33 -63.17 -12.59
CA LEU A 306 -5.40 -64.15 -13.67
C LEU A 306 -6.09 -65.43 -13.18
N ARG A 307 -7.13 -65.86 -13.88
CA ARG A 307 -7.37 -67.24 -14.35
C ARG A 307 -8.60 -67.29 -15.24
#